data_AF-A0A1V1P1M8-F1
#
_entry.id   AF-A0A1V1P1M8-F1
#
_cell.length_a   1.000
_cell.length_b   1.000
_cell.length_c   1.000
_cell.angle_alpha   90.00
_cell.angle_beta   90.00
_cell.angle_gamma   90.00
#
_symmetry.space_group_name_H-M   'P 1'
#
loop_
_entity.id
_entity.type
_entity.pdbx_description
1 polymer ?
#
loop_
_entity_poly.entity_id
_entity_poly.type
_entity_poly.pdbx_seq_one_letter_code
_entity_poly.pdbx_strand_id
1 'polypeptide(L)'
;MNILDENILNDQKQLLKIWKIGIHQIGDDLGWKGMQDEEIIPLLHKLKRPTFFTRDSDFYHRTLCHQKYCLVYLDIGRYEVASFVRRFLRHQQFDTHTKRMGADIRIFHGGIVVWYLHAENEERFEW
;
A
#
# COMPACT_ATOMS: atom_id res chain seq x y z
N MET A 1 -0.82 -10.47 1.68
CA MET A 1 0.51 -10.22 1.04
C MET A 1 0.78 -8.73 0.97
N ASN A 2 2.03 -8.26 1.10
CA ASN A 2 2.40 -6.87 0.88
C ASN A 2 3.15 -6.75 -0.47
N ILE A 3 2.81 -5.73 -1.26
CA ILE A 3 3.33 -5.53 -2.62
C ILE A 3 3.83 -4.10 -2.75
N LEU A 4 5.04 -3.89 -3.25
CA LEU A 4 5.54 -2.58 -3.67
C LEU A 4 5.26 -2.38 -5.15
N ASP A 5 4.95 -1.14 -5.49
CA ASP A 5 5.05 -0.64 -6.84
C ASP A 5 6.49 -0.77 -7.40
N GLU A 6 6.61 -0.85 -8.72
CA GLU A 6 7.86 -0.92 -9.46
C GLU A 6 8.77 0.28 -9.15
N ASN A 7 8.17 1.47 -8.98
CA ASN A 7 8.90 2.73 -8.76
C ASN A 7 9.53 2.86 -7.36
N ILE A 8 9.30 1.91 -6.44
CA ILE A 8 9.92 1.93 -5.12
C ILE A 8 11.38 1.49 -5.21
N LEU A 9 12.27 2.29 -4.63
CA LEU A 9 13.71 2.06 -4.69
C LEU A 9 14.13 0.72 -4.06
N ASN A 10 15.13 0.08 -4.67
CA ASN A 10 15.64 -1.22 -4.23
C ASN A 10 16.26 -1.22 -2.83
N ASP A 11 16.86 -0.10 -2.40
CA ASP A 11 17.39 0.07 -1.04
C ASP A 11 16.27 0.01 0.01
N GLN A 12 15.12 0.61 -0.28
CA GLN A 12 13.93 0.54 0.57
C GLN A 12 13.37 -0.89 0.66
N LYS A 13 13.27 -1.59 -0.48
CA LYS A 13 12.91 -3.02 -0.51
C LYS A 13 13.89 -3.87 0.32
N GLN A 14 15.20 -3.61 0.20
CA GLN A 14 16.21 -4.30 0.99
C GLN A 14 16.08 -4.04 2.49
N LEU A 15 15.81 -2.80 2.91
CA LEU A 15 15.57 -2.47 4.32
C LEU A 15 14.37 -3.26 4.89
N LEU A 16 13.27 -3.34 4.14
CA LEU A 16 12.10 -4.14 4.54
C LEU A 16 12.45 -5.64 4.67
N LYS A 17 13.26 -6.18 3.74
CA LYS A 17 13.74 -7.57 3.81
C LYS A 17 14.62 -7.82 5.05
N ILE A 18 15.54 -6.91 5.38
CA ILE A 18 16.39 -6.99 6.58
C ILE A 18 15.53 -7.01 7.85
N TRP A 19 14.46 -6.22 7.89
CA TRP A 19 13.50 -6.22 9.00
C TRP A 19 12.51 -7.40 8.98
N LYS A 20 12.71 -8.38 8.08
CA LYS A 20 11.88 -9.58 7.90
C LYS A 20 10.41 -9.25 7.58
N ILE A 21 10.17 -8.14 6.89
CA ILE A 21 8.85 -7.77 6.39
C ILE A 21 8.68 -8.43 5.01
N GLY A 22 7.78 -9.41 4.92
CA GLY A 22 7.49 -10.11 3.67
C GLY A 22 6.89 -9.17 2.62
N ILE A 23 7.60 -9.04 1.49
CA ILE A 23 7.30 -8.06 0.45
C ILE A 23 7.59 -8.64 -0.93
N HIS A 24 6.69 -8.38 -1.88
CA HIS A 24 6.86 -8.63 -3.32
C HIS A 24 6.89 -7.28 -4.05
N GLN A 25 7.45 -7.22 -5.25
CA GLN A 25 7.42 -6.00 -6.06
C GLN A 25 6.89 -6.29 -7.46
N ILE A 26 6.08 -5.37 -7.99
CA ILE A 26 5.67 -5.40 -9.40
C ILE A 26 6.91 -5.32 -10.30
N GLY A 27 6.94 -6.13 -11.36
CA GLY A 27 8.06 -6.20 -12.31
C GLY A 27 9.17 -7.17 -11.90
N ASP A 28 9.39 -7.38 -10.60
CA ASP A 28 10.41 -8.30 -10.08
C ASP A 28 9.82 -9.65 -9.66
N ASP A 29 8.83 -9.61 -8.75
CA ASP A 29 8.30 -10.78 -8.06
C ASP A 29 6.86 -11.11 -8.53
N LEU A 30 6.15 -10.12 -9.08
CA LEU A 30 4.76 -10.21 -9.56
C LEU A 30 4.59 -9.41 -10.86
N GLY A 31 3.70 -9.86 -11.74
CA GLY A 31 3.40 -9.14 -12.99
C GLY A 31 4.61 -9.10 -13.95
N TRP A 32 4.78 -7.96 -14.63
CA TRP A 32 5.92 -7.69 -15.51
C TRP A 32 6.36 -6.23 -15.40
N LYS A 33 7.56 -5.95 -15.90
CA LYS A 33 8.18 -4.63 -15.86
C LYS A 33 7.37 -3.61 -16.69
N GLY A 34 7.09 -2.43 -16.15
CA GLY A 34 6.28 -1.40 -16.81
C GLY A 34 4.79 -1.73 -16.92
N MET A 35 4.27 -2.60 -16.04
CA MET A 35 2.82 -2.84 -15.89
C MET A 35 2.10 -1.53 -15.55
N GLN A 36 1.00 -1.25 -16.25
CA GLN A 36 0.25 0.00 -16.10
C GLN A 36 -0.79 -0.09 -14.98
N ASP A 37 -1.31 1.06 -14.55
CA ASP A 37 -2.27 1.18 -13.45
C ASP A 37 -3.57 0.40 -13.72
N GLU A 38 -4.04 0.42 -14.98
CA GLU A 38 -5.23 -0.31 -15.41
C GLU A 38 -5.04 -1.83 -15.32
N GLU A 39 -3.80 -2.31 -15.24
CA GLU A 39 -3.44 -3.72 -15.16
C GLU A 39 -3.17 -4.16 -13.72
N ILE A 40 -2.68 -3.23 -12.89
CA ILE A 40 -2.42 -3.45 -11.46
C ILE A 40 -3.72 -3.81 -10.73
N ILE A 41 -4.80 -3.06 -10.92
CA ILE A 41 -6.06 -3.32 -10.19
C ILE A 41 -6.64 -4.73 -10.50
N PRO A 42 -6.76 -5.17 -11.78
CA PRO A 42 -7.10 -6.55 -12.12
C PRO A 42 -6.17 -7.61 -11.51
N LEU A 43 -4.87 -7.34 -11.42
CA LEU A 43 -3.92 -8.24 -10.74
C LEU A 43 -4.26 -8.36 -9.25
N LEU A 44 -4.49 -7.23 -8.56
CA LEU A 44 -4.82 -7.22 -7.13
C LEU A 44 -6.10 -8.02 -6.82
N HIS A 45 -7.09 -8.01 -7.71
CA HIS A 45 -8.31 -8.81 -7.57
C HIS A 45 -8.09 -10.33 -7.55
N LYS A 46 -7.01 -10.81 -8.18
CA LYS A 46 -6.66 -12.24 -8.26
C LYS A 46 -5.86 -12.72 -7.05
N LEU A 47 -5.27 -11.81 -6.29
CA LEU A 47 -4.40 -12.12 -5.16
C LEU A 47 -5.20 -12.24 -3.86
N LYS A 48 -4.68 -13.03 -2.91
CA LYS A 48 -5.33 -13.24 -1.61
C LYS A 48 -4.99 -12.08 -0.66
N ARG A 49 -5.93 -11.13 -0.52
CA ARG A 49 -5.86 -9.99 0.42
C ARG A 49 -4.54 -9.20 0.30
N PRO A 50 -4.19 -8.68 -0.89
CA PRO A 50 -2.98 -7.89 -1.04
C PRO A 50 -3.12 -6.49 -0.42
N THR A 51 -2.03 -5.98 0.11
CA THR A 51 -1.83 -4.56 0.42
C THR A 51 -0.79 -4.03 -0.55
N PHE A 52 -1.20 -3.13 -1.44
CA PHE A 52 -0.34 -2.52 -2.45
C PHE A 52 0.15 -1.16 -1.96
N PHE A 53 1.46 -0.94 -2.04
CA PHE A 53 2.13 0.28 -1.62
C PHE A 53 2.71 0.97 -2.84
N THR A 54 2.28 2.20 -3.10
CA THR A 54 2.75 3.02 -4.22
C THR A 54 3.04 4.44 -3.75
N ARG A 55 3.86 5.16 -4.51
CA ARG A 55 4.04 6.61 -4.37
C ARG A 55 3.27 7.39 -5.44
N ASP A 56 2.48 6.72 -6.25
CA ASP A 56 1.61 7.33 -7.23
C ASP A 56 0.29 7.76 -6.57
N SER A 57 -0.05 9.04 -6.72
CA SER A 57 -1.26 9.63 -6.15
C SER A 57 -2.54 9.16 -6.82
N ASP A 58 -2.46 8.66 -8.05
CA ASP A 58 -3.63 8.26 -8.85
C ASP A 58 -4.32 7.01 -8.26
N PHE A 59 -3.64 6.28 -7.38
CA PHE A 59 -4.20 5.18 -6.60
C PHE A 59 -4.94 5.60 -5.33
N TYR A 60 -4.95 6.89 -4.97
CA TYR A 60 -5.67 7.39 -3.79
C TYR A 60 -7.00 8.03 -4.21
N HIS A 61 -8.02 7.20 -4.40
CA HIS A 61 -9.35 7.65 -4.78
C HIS A 61 -10.43 6.72 -4.24
N ARG A 62 -11.50 7.31 -3.66
CA ARG A 62 -12.64 6.59 -3.07
C ARG A 62 -13.22 5.49 -3.96
N THR A 63 -13.23 5.67 -5.28
CA THR A 63 -13.78 4.68 -6.24
C THR A 63 -12.90 3.44 -6.41
N LEU A 64 -11.64 3.48 -5.97
CA LEU A 64 -10.73 2.34 -5.98
C LEU A 64 -10.81 1.50 -4.70
N CYS A 65 -11.58 1.93 -3.70
CA CYS A 65 -11.83 1.10 -2.52
C CYS A 65 -12.47 -0.23 -2.91
N HIS A 66 -11.90 -1.35 -2.45
CA HIS A 66 -12.42 -2.67 -2.78
C HIS A 66 -12.14 -3.71 -1.70
N GLN A 67 -13.15 -4.49 -1.34
CA GLN A 67 -13.10 -5.50 -0.25
C GLN A 67 -11.99 -6.57 -0.37
N LYS A 68 -11.44 -6.79 -1.57
CA LYS A 68 -10.42 -7.83 -1.80
C LYS A 68 -8.98 -7.36 -1.59
N TYR A 69 -8.72 -6.06 -1.57
CA TYR A 69 -7.38 -5.51 -1.45
C TYR A 69 -7.36 -4.26 -0.57
N CYS A 70 -6.16 -3.72 -0.37
CA CYS A 70 -5.90 -2.44 0.24
C CYS A 70 -4.90 -1.69 -0.62
N LEU A 71 -5.17 -0.41 -0.88
CA LEU A 71 -4.24 0.49 -1.55
C LEU A 71 -3.64 1.42 -0.49
N VAL A 72 -2.34 1.65 -0.61
CA VAL A 72 -1.58 2.51 0.28
C VAL A 72 -0.73 3.46 -0.55
N TYR A 73 -1.19 4.69 -0.65
CA TYR A 73 -0.46 5.81 -1.23
C TYR A 73 0.49 6.41 -0.19
N LEU A 74 1.79 6.41 -0.52
CA LEU A 74 2.89 6.88 0.30
C LEU A 74 3.27 8.31 -0.10
N ASP A 75 2.57 9.29 0.47
CA ASP A 75 2.84 10.73 0.34
C ASP A 75 4.02 11.16 1.23
N ILE A 76 5.17 10.60 0.91
CA ILE A 76 6.45 10.76 1.64
C ILE A 76 7.63 10.74 0.66
N GLY A 77 8.81 11.09 1.16
CA GLY A 77 10.05 11.01 0.40
C GLY A 77 10.40 9.56 0.02
N ARG A 78 11.00 9.40 -1.17
CA ARG A 78 11.39 8.08 -1.71
C ARG A 78 12.30 7.25 -0.80
N TYR A 79 13.07 7.90 0.07
CA TYR A 79 13.99 7.26 1.01
C TYR A 79 13.38 6.93 2.37
N GLU A 80 12.10 7.28 2.58
CA GLU A 80 11.38 7.05 3.84
C GLU A 80 10.43 5.85 3.77
N VAL A 81 10.22 5.31 2.57
CA VAL A 81 9.23 4.25 2.27
C VAL A 81 9.32 3.09 3.23
N ALA A 82 10.51 2.51 3.42
CA ALA A 82 10.66 1.33 4.27
C ALA A 82 10.19 1.63 5.71
N SER A 83 10.62 2.76 6.27
CA SER A 83 10.30 3.18 7.63
C SER A 83 8.80 3.38 7.84
N PHE A 84 8.13 4.05 6.90
CA PHE A 84 6.69 4.29 6.97
C PHE A 84 5.86 3.04 6.71
N VAL A 85 6.24 2.18 5.75
CA VAL A 85 5.61 0.88 5.53
C VAL A 85 5.67 0.05 6.82
N ARG A 86 6.84 -0.01 7.46
CA ARG A 86 7.01 -0.71 8.73
C ARG A 86 6.15 -0.12 9.85
N ARG A 87 6.09 1.22 9.95
CA ARG A 87 5.29 1.92 10.96
C ARG A 87 3.80 1.62 10.77
N PHE A 88 3.30 1.74 9.55
CA PHE A 88 1.93 1.44 9.17
C PHE A 88 1.53 0.00 9.47
N LEU A 89 2.37 -0.97 9.09
CA LEU A 89 2.10 -2.40 9.37
C LEU A 89 2.11 -2.75 10.87
N ARG A 90 2.52 -1.83 11.74
CA ARG A 90 2.48 -1.95 13.20
C ARG A 90 1.40 -1.10 13.85
N HIS A 91 0.73 -0.24 13.09
CA HIS A 91 -0.33 0.61 13.60
C HIS A 91 -1.54 -0.25 13.98
N GLN A 92 -2.11 -0.05 15.16
CA GLN A 92 -3.14 -0.94 15.72
C GLN A 92 -4.40 -1.05 14.84
N GLN A 93 -4.71 0.01 14.08
CA GLN A 93 -5.85 -0.01 13.15
C GLN A 93 -5.56 -0.77 11.85
N PHE A 94 -4.29 -1.09 11.54
CA PHE A 94 -3.88 -1.66 10.25
C PHE A 94 -2.88 -2.82 10.35
N ASP A 95 -2.61 -3.34 11.54
CA ASP A 95 -1.60 -4.38 11.80
C ASP A 95 -1.89 -5.74 11.13
N THR A 96 -3.17 -6.06 10.88
CA THR A 96 -3.59 -7.30 10.22
C THR A 96 -4.09 -7.07 8.79
N HIS A 97 -3.95 -8.09 7.93
CA HIS A 97 -4.54 -8.05 6.59
C HIS A 97 -6.04 -7.76 6.62
N THR A 98 -6.78 -8.38 7.55
CA THR A 98 -8.23 -8.19 7.66
C THR A 98 -8.60 -6.74 7.91
N LYS A 99 -7.91 -6.06 8.84
CA LYS A 99 -8.17 -4.64 9.15
C LYS A 99 -7.85 -3.69 8.01
N ARG A 100 -6.99 -4.10 7.07
CA ARG A 100 -6.61 -3.29 5.90
C ARG A 100 -7.58 -3.41 4.72
N MET A 101 -8.32 -4.52 4.60
CA MET A 101 -9.12 -4.76 3.39
C MET A 101 -10.25 -3.74 3.22
N GLY A 102 -10.50 -3.34 1.97
CA GLY A 102 -11.53 -2.35 1.66
C GLY A 102 -11.15 -0.92 2.03
N ALA A 103 -9.88 -0.68 2.38
CA ALA A 103 -9.34 0.64 2.66
C ALA A 103 -8.40 1.10 1.54
N ASP A 104 -8.53 2.37 1.21
CA ASP A 104 -7.56 3.13 0.43
C ASP A 104 -6.96 4.21 1.35
N ILE A 105 -5.63 4.20 1.47
CA ILE A 105 -4.92 4.77 2.61
C ILE A 105 -3.84 5.72 2.11
N ARG A 106 -3.88 6.98 2.53
CA ARG A 106 -2.79 7.92 2.38
C ARG A 106 -1.96 7.96 3.65
N ILE A 107 -0.66 7.77 3.48
CA ILE A 107 0.34 7.89 4.54
C ILE A 107 1.19 9.13 4.27
N PHE A 108 1.35 9.99 5.28
CA PHE A 108 2.18 11.18 5.22
C PHE A 108 2.78 11.46 6.61
N HIS A 109 3.70 12.42 6.74
CA HIS A 109 4.40 12.66 8.00
C HIS A 109 3.47 12.92 9.19
N GLY A 110 2.33 13.58 8.96
CA GLY A 110 1.36 13.95 9.98
C GLY A 110 0.31 12.89 10.33
N GLY A 111 0.38 11.69 9.75
CA GLY A 111 -0.51 10.58 10.12
C GLY A 111 -0.95 9.72 8.95
N ILE A 112 -2.14 9.14 9.12
CA ILE A 112 -2.79 8.25 8.16
C ILE A 112 -4.19 8.80 7.89
N VAL A 113 -4.57 8.90 6.62
CA VAL A 113 -5.93 9.28 6.21
C VAL A 113 -6.50 8.17 5.33
N VAL A 114 -7.74 7.78 5.58
CA VAL A 114 -8.33 6.54 5.03
C VAL A 114 -9.69 6.80 4.42
N TRP A 115 -9.86 6.33 3.19
CA TRP A 115 -11.17 6.03 2.62
C TRP A 115 -11.53 4.58 2.92
N TYR A 116 -12.65 4.35 3.59
CA TYR A 116 -13.26 3.03 3.69
C TYR A 116 -14.30 2.83 2.59
N LEU A 117 -14.44 1.58 2.16
CA LEU A 117 -15.51 1.18 1.26
C LEU A 117 -16.88 1.66 1.79
N HIS A 118 -17.62 2.39 0.95
CA HIS A 118 -18.92 3.01 1.26
C HIS A 118 -18.91 4.17 2.27
N ALA A 119 -17.77 4.56 2.83
CA ALA A 119 -17.70 5.75 3.68
C ALA A 119 -17.98 7.03 2.88
N GLU A 120 -18.62 8.01 3.51
CA GLU A 120 -18.89 9.32 2.92
C GLU A 120 -17.74 10.31 3.13
N ASN A 121 -16.94 10.11 4.19
CA ASN A 121 -15.84 10.98 4.59
C ASN A 121 -14.57 10.16 4.86
N GLU A 122 -13.42 10.82 4.77
CA GLU A 122 -12.15 10.26 5.22
C GLU A 122 -12.09 10.16 6.74
N GLU A 123 -11.42 9.12 7.23
CA GLU A 123 -11.04 8.99 8.63
C GLU A 123 -9.55 9.29 8.80
N ARG A 124 -9.18 10.00 9.87
CA ARG A 124 -7.80 10.35 10.18
C ARG A 124 -7.33 9.62 11.43
N PHE A 125 -6.13 9.08 11.36
CA PHE A 125 -5.42 8.45 12.46
C PHE A 125 -4.05 9.09 12.66
N GLU A 126 -3.69 9.28 13.92
CA GLU A 126 -2.34 9.62 14.32
C GLU A 126 -1.48 8.34 14.37
N TRP A 127 -0.17 8.48 14.58
CA TRP A 127 0.79 7.40 14.40
C TRP A 127 1.00 6.45 15.58
#